data_AF-A0A2V6UFE6-F1
#
_entry.id   AF-A0A2V6UFE6-F1
#
_cell.length_a   1.000
_cell.length_b   1.000
_cell.length_c   1.000
_cell.angle_alpha   90.00
_cell.angle_beta   90.00
_cell.angle_gamma   90.00
#
_symmetry.space_group_name_H-M   'P 1'
#
loop_
_entity.id
_entity.type
_entity.pdbx_description
1 polymer ?
#
loop_
_entity_poly.entity_id
_entity_poly.type
_entity_poly.pdbx_seq_one_letter_code
_entity_poly.pdbx_strand_id
1 'polypeptide(L)'
;MARAQPLLPHRSVSGGPRALGIAAVLIVAAGLGAYGVRGLLKVSEMRREMDTMERDLVTLRARTDELTKTVERLRSDPAYIEKLAREELGYVREGETVLKFPSQTNK
;
A
#
# COMPACT_ATOMS: atom_id res chain seq x y z
N MET A 1 -35.83 -16.94 -65.46
CA MET A 1 -34.83 -15.88 -65.66
C MET A 1 -33.94 -15.82 -64.41
N ALA A 2 -32.75 -16.43 -64.45
CA ALA A 2 -31.82 -16.45 -63.31
C ALA A 2 -30.64 -15.53 -63.60
N ARG A 3 -30.50 -14.44 -62.82
CA ARG A 3 -29.37 -13.52 -62.89
C ARG A 3 -28.17 -14.13 -62.18
N ALA A 4 -27.09 -14.39 -62.91
CA ALA A 4 -25.81 -14.77 -62.34
C ALA A 4 -25.15 -13.55 -61.66
N GLN A 5 -24.83 -13.68 -60.37
CA GLN A 5 -23.98 -12.73 -59.64
C GLN A 5 -22.51 -13.03 -59.94
N PRO A 6 -21.66 -12.02 -60.22
CA PRO A 6 -20.22 -12.23 -60.30
C PRO A 6 -19.63 -12.35 -58.89
N LEU A 7 -18.98 -13.49 -58.63
CA LEU A 7 -18.17 -13.73 -57.44
C LEU A 7 -16.94 -12.80 -57.48
N LEU A 8 -16.75 -12.00 -56.44
CA LEU A 8 -15.58 -11.12 -56.31
C LEU A 8 -14.29 -11.95 -56.18
N PRO A 9 -13.18 -11.58 -56.83
CA PRO A 9 -11.92 -12.28 -56.69
C PRO A 9 -11.31 -12.03 -55.30
N HIS A 10 -11.19 -13.09 -54.51
CA HIS A 10 -10.42 -13.09 -53.28
C HIS A 10 -8.94 -12.99 -53.65
N ARG A 11 -8.37 -11.78 -53.56
CA ARG A 11 -6.96 -11.51 -53.83
C ARG A 11 -6.11 -12.25 -52.80
N SER A 12 -5.59 -13.42 -53.16
CA SER A 12 -4.63 -14.15 -52.35
C SER A 12 -3.34 -13.34 -52.30
N VAL A 13 -2.95 -12.94 -51.09
CA VAL A 13 -1.65 -12.31 -50.87
C VAL A 13 -0.61 -13.43 -50.99
N SER A 14 -0.07 -13.64 -52.18
CA SER A 14 1.12 -14.47 -52.36
C SER A 14 2.30 -13.73 -51.71
N GLY A 15 2.53 -14.01 -50.42
CA GLY A 15 3.60 -13.38 -49.65
C GLY A 15 4.97 -13.79 -50.18
N GLY A 16 5.59 -12.93 -50.98
CA GLY A 16 7.00 -13.08 -51.34
C GLY A 16 7.92 -13.00 -50.11
N PRO A 17 9.19 -13.40 -50.22
CA PRO A 17 10.14 -13.44 -49.08
C PRO A 17 10.30 -12.09 -48.35
N ARG A 18 10.01 -10.98 -49.04
CA ARG A 18 9.98 -9.62 -48.46
C ARG A 18 8.85 -9.42 -47.45
N ALA A 19 7.66 -9.95 -47.71
CA ALA A 19 6.52 -9.82 -46.80
C ALA A 19 6.76 -10.60 -45.50
N LEU A 20 7.41 -11.78 -45.61
CA LEU A 20 7.85 -12.56 -44.44
C LEU A 20 8.90 -11.82 -43.62
N GLY A 21 9.86 -11.17 -44.27
CA GLY A 21 10.87 -10.36 -43.59
C GLY A 21 10.26 -9.20 -42.79
N ILE A 22 9.30 -8.48 -43.37
CA ILE A 22 8.59 -7.38 -42.68
C ILE A 22 7.79 -7.92 -41.49
N ALA A 23 7.07 -9.03 -41.66
CA ALA A 23 6.32 -9.65 -40.58
C ALA A 23 7.23 -10.07 -39.42
N ALA A 24 8.40 -10.67 -39.71
CA ALA A 24 9.36 -11.05 -38.69
C ALA A 24 9.89 -9.84 -37.90
N VAL A 25 10.23 -8.73 -38.58
CA VAL A 25 10.67 -7.50 -37.91
C VAL A 25 9.58 -6.93 -37.01
N LEU A 26 8.32 -6.91 -37.46
CA LEU A 26 7.20 -6.43 -36.65
C LEU A 26 6.98 -7.29 -35.40
N ILE A 27 7.10 -8.61 -35.53
CA ILE A 27 6.99 -9.53 -34.38
C ILE A 27 8.10 -9.26 -33.37
N VAL A 28 9.34 -9.09 -33.83
CA VAL A 28 10.48 -8.77 -32.95
C VAL A 28 10.28 -7.42 -32.27
N ALA A 29 9.88 -6.38 -33.02
CA ALA A 29 9.63 -5.05 -32.48
C ALA A 29 8.49 -5.06 -31.44
N ALA A 30 7.41 -5.79 -31.71
CA ALA A 30 6.31 -5.97 -30.76
C ALA A 30 6.76 -6.71 -29.49
N GLY A 31 7.59 -7.75 -29.63
CA GLY A 31 8.17 -8.47 -28.51
C GLY A 31 9.04 -7.58 -27.62
N LEU A 32 9.92 -6.77 -28.22
CA LEU A 32 10.77 -5.80 -27.51
C LEU A 32 9.94 -4.71 -26.82
N GLY A 33 8.93 -4.17 -27.51
CA GLY A 33 8.03 -3.17 -26.94
C GLY A 33 7.24 -3.70 -25.74
N ALA A 34 6.69 -4.91 -25.85
CA ALA A 34 5.97 -5.57 -24.76
C ALA A 34 6.87 -5.82 -23.54
N TYR A 35 8.13 -6.23 -23.77
CA TYR A 35 9.12 -6.38 -22.70
C TYR A 35 9.46 -5.05 -22.03
N GLY A 36 9.65 -3.99 -22.82
CA GLY A 36 9.94 -2.64 -22.31
C GLY A 36 8.83 -2.09 -21.41
N VAL A 37 7.57 -2.20 -21.84
CA VAL A 37 6.41 -1.72 -21.05
C VAL A 37 6.30 -2.47 -19.72
N ARG A 38 6.48 -3.80 -19.71
CA ARG A 38 6.47 -4.59 -18.47
C ARG A 38 7.58 -4.19 -17.51
N GLY A 39 8.78 -3.91 -18.03
CA GLY A 39 9.90 -3.44 -17.22
C GLY A 39 9.62 -2.10 -16.55
N LEU A 40 9.04 -1.15 -17.28
CA LEU A 40 8.68 0.17 -16.74
C LEU A 40 7.61 0.09 -15.65
N LEU A 41 6.59 -0.76 -15.85
CA LEU A 41 5.56 -0.99 -14.82
C LEU A 41 6.16 -1.58 -13.54
N LYS A 42 7.07 -2.56 -13.66
CA LYS A 42 7.70 -3.18 -12.49
C LYS A 42 8.54 -2.18 -11.70
N VAL A 43 9.31 -1.33 -12.38
CA VAL A 43 10.08 -0.27 -11.73
C VAL A 43 9.17 0.72 -11.00
N SER A 44 8.03 1.09 -11.61
CA SER A 44 7.07 1.98 -10.94
C SER A 44 6.45 1.34 -9.69
N GLU A 45 6.15 0.04 -9.73
CA GLU A 45 5.63 -0.71 -8.57
C GLU A 45 6.68 -0.77 -7.45
N MET A 46 7.92 -1.13 -7.78
CA MET A 46 9.02 -1.19 -6.81
C MET A 46 9.29 0.18 -6.18
N ARG A 47 9.21 1.27 -6.95
CA ARG A 47 9.34 2.63 -6.39
C ARG A 47 8.25 2.95 -5.38
N ARG A 48 7.00 2.59 -5.68
CA ARG A 48 5.88 2.79 -4.73
C ARG A 48 6.07 1.96 -3.47
N GLU A 49 6.55 0.73 -3.60
CA GLU A 49 6.86 -0.14 -2.47
C GLU A 49 7.97 0.47 -1.60
N MET A 50 9.05 0.98 -2.21
CA MET A 50 10.11 1.69 -1.48
C MET A 50 9.57 2.91 -0.73
N ASP A 51 8.75 3.74 -1.36
CA ASP A 51 8.13 4.90 -0.73
C ASP A 51 7.26 4.51 0.48
N THR A 52 6.53 3.39 0.39
CA THR A 52 5.74 2.88 1.52
C THR A 52 6.62 2.40 2.67
N MET A 53 7.68 1.65 2.37
CA MET A 53 8.60 1.16 3.40
C MET A 53 9.34 2.31 4.09
N GLU A 54 9.69 3.37 3.36
CA GLU A 54 10.32 4.56 3.94
C GLU A 54 9.38 5.28 4.93
N ARG A 55 8.10 5.42 4.58
CA ARG A 55 7.09 5.99 5.49
C ARG A 55 6.88 5.12 6.73
N ASP A 56 6.87 3.81 6.56
CA ASP A 56 6.75 2.86 7.67
C ASP A 56 7.95 2.98 8.60
N LEU A 57 9.17 3.09 8.06
CA LEU A 57 10.38 3.31 8.86
C LEU A 57 10.31 4.60 9.68
N VAL A 58 9.84 5.71 9.10
CA VAL A 58 9.68 6.97 9.82
C VAL A 58 8.69 6.81 10.97
N THR A 59 7.54 6.18 10.69
CA THR A 59 6.49 5.94 11.69
C THR A 59 6.98 5.05 12.83
N LEU A 60 7.71 3.98 12.51
CA LEU A 60 8.19 3.02 13.48
C LEU A 60 9.30 3.59 14.36
N ARG A 61 10.17 4.44 13.80
CA ARG A 61 11.17 5.20 14.57
C ARG A 61 10.51 6.17 15.54
N ALA A 62 9.51 6.93 15.09
CA ALA A 62 8.77 7.85 15.97
C ALA A 62 8.11 7.13 17.14
N ARG A 63 7.49 5.96 16.88
CA ARG A 63 6.91 5.11 17.94
C ARG A 63 7.97 4.59 18.90
N THR A 64 9.10 4.13 18.38
CA THR A 64 10.22 3.66 19.21
C THR A 64 10.72 4.76 20.14
N ASP A 65 10.89 5.98 19.63
CA ASP A 65 11.33 7.12 20.42
C ASP A 65 10.32 7.48 21.53
N GLU A 66 9.03 7.48 21.21
CA GLU A 66 7.96 7.74 22.17
C GLU A 66 7.90 6.67 23.27
N LEU A 67 7.97 5.40 22.89
CA LEU A 67 8.00 4.29 23.84
C LEU A 67 9.24 4.37 24.73
N THR A 68 10.40 4.68 24.16
CA THR A 68 11.65 4.82 24.92
C THR A 68 11.54 5.93 25.96
N LYS A 69 11.00 7.09 25.59
CA LYS A 69 10.74 8.19 26.54
C LYS A 69 9.76 7.79 27.64
N THR A 70 8.75 6.98 27.30
CA THR A 70 7.76 6.51 28.26
C THR A 70 8.39 5.52 29.24
N VAL A 71 9.19 4.57 28.75
CA VAL A 71 9.96 3.64 29.60
C VAL A 71 10.90 4.40 30.51
N GLU A 72 11.58 5.44 30.01
CA GLU A 72 12.48 6.25 30.82
C GLU A 72 11.71 6.95 31.96
N ARG A 73 10.61 7.62 31.66
CA ARG A 73 9.74 8.24 32.69
C ARG A 73 9.22 7.23 33.70
N LEU A 74 8.82 6.03 33.26
CA LEU A 74 8.39 4.97 34.17
C LEU A 74 9.51 4.47 35.09
N ARG A 75 10.79 4.66 34.73
CA ARG A 75 11.93 4.25 35.55
C ARG A 75 12.42 5.36 36.48
N SER A 76 12.44 6.60 36.00
CA SER A 76 13.09 7.71 36.68
C SER A 76 12.15 8.76 37.26
N ASP A 77 10.85 8.73 36.96
CA ASP A 77 9.86 9.70 37.45
C ASP A 77 8.75 9.03 38.31
N PRO A 78 8.90 9.03 39.64
CA PRO A 78 7.88 8.52 40.56
C PRO A 78 6.53 9.24 40.48
N ALA A 79 6.52 10.53 40.13
CA ALA A 79 5.27 11.29 40.01
C ALA A 79 4.49 10.86 38.76
N TYR A 80 5.20 10.53 37.68
CA TYR A 80 4.59 9.93 36.49
C TYR A 80 3.95 8.56 36.78
N ILE A 81 4.61 7.73 37.59
CA ILE A 81 4.05 6.44 38.05
C ILE A 81 2.81 6.66 38.93
N GLU A 82 2.87 7.58 39.90
CA GLU A 82 1.72 7.90 40.77
C GLU A 82 0.53 8.39 39.95
N LYS A 83 0.77 9.25 38.96
CA LYS A 83 -0.27 9.72 38.04
C LYS A 83 -0.92 8.56 37.30
N LEU A 84 -0.13 7.67 36.69
CA LEU A 84 -0.64 6.52 35.95
C LEU A 84 -1.42 5.56 36.86
N ALA A 85 -0.94 5.35 38.08
CA ALA A 85 -1.62 4.54 39.09
C ALA A 85 -3.01 5.12 39.48
N ARG A 86 -3.12 6.45 39.59
CA ARG A 86 -4.39 7.13 39.85
C ARG A 86 -5.36 7.03 38.66
N GLU A 87 -4.86 7.23 37.44
CA GLU A 87 -5.68 7.29 36.22
C GLU A 87 -6.14 5.90 35.75
N GLU A 88 -5.23 4.92 35.67
CA GLU A 88 -5.52 3.59 35.11
C GLU A 88 -6.07 2.62 36.14
N LEU A 89 -5.61 2.72 37.39
CA LEU A 89 -5.96 1.77 38.45
C LEU A 89 -6.90 2.35 39.51
N GLY A 90 -7.21 3.65 39.42
CA GLY A 90 -8.07 4.33 40.39
C GLY A 90 -7.49 4.38 41.81
N TYR A 91 -6.16 4.26 41.93
CA TYR A 91 -5.51 4.33 43.24
C TYR A 91 -5.62 5.72 43.83
N VAL A 92 -5.79 5.78 45.15
CA VAL A 92 -5.90 7.01 45.94
C VAL A 92 -4.91 6.97 47.10
N ARG A 93 -4.35 8.13 47.46
CA ARG A 93 -3.36 8.22 48.54
C ARG A 93 -4.05 8.11 49.90
N GLU A 94 -3.32 7.65 50.92
CA GLU A 94 -3.80 7.75 52.30
C GLU A 94 -4.15 9.21 52.64
N GLY A 95 -5.37 9.43 53.12
CA GLY A 95 -5.92 10.76 53.43
C GLY A 95 -6.80 11.39 52.33
N GLU A 96 -6.91 10.78 51.15
CA GLU A 96 -7.83 11.26 50.09
C GLU A 96 -9.26 10.69 50.27
N THR A 97 -10.29 11.51 50.03
CA THR A 97 -11.70 11.10 50.14
C THR A 97 -12.30 10.81 48.77
N VAL A 98 -12.79 9.58 48.57
CA VAL A 98 -13.45 9.18 47.32
C VAL A 98 -14.90 9.68 47.29
N LEU A 99 -15.20 10.63 46.40
CA LEU A 99 -16.56 11.09 46.16
C LEU A 99 -17.28 10.15 45.18
N LYS A 100 -18.26 9.39 45.65
CA LYS A 100 -19.16 8.59 44.81
C LYS A 100 -20.47 9.34 44.62
N PHE A 101 -20.80 9.69 43.39
CA PHE A 101 -22.09 10.28 43.07
C PHE A 101 -23.15 9.17 42.94
N PRO A 102 -24.35 9.34 43.52
CA PRO A 102 -25.43 8.38 43.33
C PRO A 102 -25.79 8.33 41.85
N SER A 103 -25.95 7.12 41.30
CA SER A 103 -26.52 6.95 39.97
C SER A 103 -27.94 7.51 40.00
N GLN A 104 -28.17 8.55 39.19
CA GLN A 104 -29.49 9.10 38.94
C GLN A 104 -30.34 7.98 38.35
N THR A 105 -31.06 7.24 39.20
CA THR A 105 -32.05 6.27 38.76
C THR A 105 -33.19 7.08 38.21
N ASN A 106 -33.13 7.34 36.90
CA ASN A 106 -34.22 7.96 36.17
C ASN A 106 -35.43 7.03 36.29
N LYS A 107 -36.50 7.53 36.91
CA LYS A 107 -37.71 6.79 37.22
C LYS A 107 -38.74 6.97 36.11
#